data_AF-U4KR56-F1
#
_entry.id   AF-U4KR56-F1
#
_cell.length_a   1.000
_cell.length_b   1.000
_cell.length_c   1.000
_cell.angle_alpha   90.00
_cell.angle_beta   90.00
_cell.angle_gamma   90.00
#
_symmetry.space_group_name_H-M   'P 1'
#
loop_
_entity.id
_entity.type
_entity.pdbx_description
1 polymer ?
#
loop_
_entity_poly.entity_id
_entity_poly.type
_entity_poly.pdbx_seq_one_letter_code
_entity_poly.pdbx_strand_id
1 'polypeptide(L)'
;MLMTSKKFINKSLKYQQGSIYERMAVSPEDLLNIEVPVPSIKIQKKISVLTKHMIRLINNSFEAYNDFLRLKKYLLDKLFI
;
A
#
# COMPACT_ATOMS: atom_id res chain seq x y z
N MET A 1 -14.64 5.17 -25.01
CA MET A 1 -15.30 6.17 -24.14
C MET A 1 -14.23 7.09 -23.54
N LEU A 2 -14.00 8.27 -24.15
CA LEU A 2 -12.87 9.15 -23.80
C LEU A 2 -13.02 9.77 -22.40
N MET A 3 -14.26 9.94 -21.92
CA MET A 3 -14.57 10.61 -20.65
C MET A 3 -14.39 9.72 -19.40
N THR A 4 -14.26 8.40 -19.57
CA THR A 4 -14.10 7.43 -18.46
C THR A 4 -12.67 6.93 -18.29
N SER A 5 -11.73 7.37 -19.14
CA SER A 5 -10.32 7.06 -18.97
C SER A 5 -9.78 7.72 -17.70
N LYS A 6 -9.04 6.98 -16.86
CA LYS A 6 -8.32 7.53 -15.69
C LYS A 6 -7.50 8.78 -16.04
N LYS A 7 -6.94 8.84 -17.26
CA LYS A 7 -6.19 10.00 -17.75
C LYS A 7 -7.08 11.24 -17.94
N PHE A 8 -8.31 11.06 -18.42
CA PHE A 8 -9.28 12.14 -18.59
C PHE A 8 -9.81 12.63 -17.24
N ILE A 9 -10.21 11.69 -16.37
CA ILE A 9 -10.69 11.97 -15.01
C ILE A 9 -9.65 12.81 -14.25
N ASN A 10 -8.38 12.37 -14.23
CA ASN A 10 -7.29 13.11 -13.59
C ASN A 10 -7.06 14.50 -14.19
N LYS A 11 -7.21 14.64 -15.52
CA LYS A 11 -7.04 15.93 -16.21
C LYS A 11 -8.22 16.89 -15.94
N SER A 12 -9.41 16.37 -15.64
CA SER A 12 -10.60 17.17 -15.30
C SER A 12 -10.69 17.56 -13.82
N LEU A 13 -10.03 16.84 -12.91
CA LEU A 13 -10.03 17.13 -11.47
C LEU A 13 -9.51 18.54 -11.14
N LYS A 14 -8.56 19.07 -11.93
CA LYS A 14 -7.99 20.42 -11.73
C LYS A 14 -8.94 21.59 -11.99
N TYR A 15 -10.10 21.32 -12.60
CA TYR A 15 -11.13 22.32 -12.88
C TYR A 15 -12.33 22.23 -11.93
N GLN A 16 -12.30 21.33 -10.94
CA GLN A 16 -13.32 21.27 -9.90
C GLN A 16 -13.14 22.44 -8.93
N GLN A 17 -14.13 23.33 -8.88
CA GLN A 17 -14.20 24.41 -7.89
C GLN A 17 -15.25 24.04 -6.85
N GLY A 18 -14.81 23.43 -5.74
CA GLY A 18 -15.68 23.05 -4.63
C GLY A 18 -15.02 22.00 -3.74
N SER A 19 -14.50 22.44 -2.59
CA SER A 19 -13.90 21.69 -1.47
C SER A 19 -13.16 20.38 -1.78
N ILE A 20 -11.84 20.43 -1.68
CA ILE A 20 -10.88 19.30 -1.66
C ILE A 20 -11.35 18.22 -0.65
N TYR A 21 -11.99 17.16 -1.14
CA TYR A 21 -12.41 15.98 -0.35
C TYR A 21 -11.44 14.79 -0.50
N GLU A 22 -10.13 15.04 -0.58
CA GLU A 22 -9.12 13.96 -0.61
C GLU A 22 -7.90 14.21 0.31
N ARG A 23 -8.05 15.01 1.37
CA ARG A 23 -7.04 14.96 2.44
C ARG A 23 -7.39 13.82 3.37
N MET A 24 -6.82 12.64 3.13
CA MET A 24 -6.72 11.56 4.14
C MET A 24 -5.75 11.97 5.26
N ALA A 25 -5.93 13.18 5.80
CA ALA A 25 -5.14 13.71 6.89
C ALA A 25 -5.97 13.55 8.16
N VAL A 26 -5.38 12.91 9.17
CA VAL A 26 -5.93 12.89 10.52
C VAL A 26 -5.56 14.23 11.17
N SER A 27 -6.52 14.89 11.83
CA SER A 27 -6.20 16.11 12.58
C SER A 27 -5.26 15.77 13.74
N PRO A 28 -4.37 16.68 14.17
CA PRO A 28 -3.53 16.45 15.34
C PRO A 28 -4.34 16.10 16.58
N GLU A 29 -5.49 16.74 16.77
CA GLU A 29 -6.40 16.50 17.88
C GLU A 29 -6.95 15.07 17.83
N ASP A 30 -7.44 14.62 16.67
CA ASP A 30 -7.95 13.26 16.50
C ASP A 30 -6.85 12.21 16.70
N LEU A 31 -5.63 12.49 16.24
CA LEU A 31 -4.48 11.59 16.41
C LEU A 31 -4.09 11.44 17.89
N LEU A 32 -4.09 12.53 18.65
CA LEU A 32 -3.78 12.53 20.07
C LEU A 32 -4.87 11.86 20.91
N ASN A 33 -6.11 11.86 20.42
CA ASN A 33 -7.27 11.26 21.08
C ASN A 33 -7.48 9.78 20.74
N ILE A 34 -6.59 9.15 19.95
CA ILE A 34 -6.72 7.72 19.63
C ILE A 34 -6.46 6.89 20.89
N GLU A 35 -7.49 6.18 21.35
CA GLU A 35 -7.36 5.16 22.37
C GLU A 35 -6.80 3.86 21.78
N VAL A 36 -5.64 3.43 22.28
CA VAL A 36 -5.02 2.16 21.91
C VAL A 36 -4.79 1.29 23.14
N PRO A 37 -5.09 -0.03 23.07
CA PRO A 37 -4.79 -0.93 24.18
C PRO A 37 -3.26 -1.09 24.29
N VAL A 38 -2.72 -0.74 25.46
CA VAL A 38 -1.29 -0.90 25.76
C VAL A 38 -1.10 -2.07 26.73
N PRO A 39 -0.84 -3.30 26.24
CA PRO A 39 -0.62 -4.46 27.12
C PRO A 39 0.74 -4.37 27.82
N SER A 40 1.03 -5.29 28.75
CA SER A 40 2.32 -5.33 29.45
C SER A 40 3.52 -5.47 28.49
N ILE A 41 4.68 -4.95 28.89
CA ILE A 41 5.91 -4.98 28.08
C ILE A 41 6.30 -6.40 27.62
N LYS A 42 6.02 -7.42 28.44
CA LYS A 42 6.28 -8.82 28.10
C LYS A 42 5.43 -9.27 26.92
N ILE A 43 4.16 -8.89 26.89
CA ILE A 43 3.23 -9.20 25.80
C ILE A 43 3.60 -8.40 24.55
N GLN A 44 3.90 -7.11 24.69
CA GLN A 44 4.36 -6.27 23.57
C GLN A 44 5.58 -6.88 22.86
N LYS A 45 6.57 -7.37 23.61
CA LYS A 45 7.75 -8.03 23.05
C LYS A 45 7.38 -9.30 22.26
N LYS A 46 6.49 -10.13 22.80
CA LYS A 46 6.02 -11.35 22.10
C LYS A 46 5.30 -11.01 20.79
N ILE A 47 4.39 -10.04 20.84
CA ILE A 47 3.69 -9.54 19.64
C ILE A 47 4.71 -9.02 18.62
N SER A 48 5.68 -8.20 19.05
CA SER A 48 6.70 -7.65 18.17
C SER A 48 7.50 -8.73 17.44
N VAL A 49 7.93 -9.79 18.15
CA VAL A 49 8.69 -10.91 17.56
C VAL A 49 7.85 -11.65 16.52
N LEU A 50 6.60 -11.99 16.86
CA LEU A 50 5.70 -12.69 15.96
C LEU A 50 5.39 -11.85 14.71
N THR A 51 5.06 -10.58 14.89
CA THR A 51 4.75 -9.67 13.77
C THR A 51 5.95 -9.46 12.87
N LYS A 52 7.17 -9.29 13.42
CA LYS A 52 8.40 -9.19 12.63
C LYS A 52 8.65 -10.46 11.81
N HIS A 53 8.41 -11.63 12.39
CA HIS A 53 8.53 -12.89 11.69
C HIS A 53 7.56 -12.98 10.50
N MET A 54 6.30 -12.62 10.71
CA MET A 54 5.28 -12.61 9.65
C MET A 54 5.61 -11.63 8.54
N ILE A 55 6.02 -10.40 8.88
CA ILE A 55 6.43 -9.39 7.89
C ILE A 55 7.59 -9.91 7.03
N ARG A 56 8.58 -10.56 7.65
CA ARG A 56 9.71 -11.16 6.92
C ARG A 56 9.23 -12.22 5.92
N LEU A 57 8.31 -13.10 6.33
CA LEU A 57 7.75 -14.11 5.43
C LEU A 57 7.01 -13.47 4.25
N ILE A 58 6.16 -12.47 4.51
CA ILE A 58 5.42 -11.75 3.48
C ILE A 58 6.39 -11.11 2.48
N ASN A 59 7.42 -10.42 2.96
CA ASN A 59 8.41 -9.77 2.11
C ASN A 59 9.15 -10.78 1.23
N ASN A 60 9.59 -11.90 1.81
CA ASN A 60 10.27 -12.96 1.06
C ASN A 60 9.36 -13.54 -0.04
N SER A 61 8.09 -13.80 0.27
CA SER A 61 7.11 -14.29 -0.71
C SER A 61 6.86 -13.26 -1.82
N PHE A 62 6.80 -11.98 -1.47
CA PHE A 62 6.59 -10.90 -2.43
C PHE A 62 7.79 -10.73 -3.37
N GLU A 63 9.01 -10.78 -2.85
CA GLU A 63 10.23 -10.75 -3.67
C GLU A 63 10.29 -11.94 -4.64
N ALA A 64 10.06 -13.16 -4.15
CA ALA A 64 10.03 -14.35 -4.99
C ALA A 64 8.97 -14.25 -6.09
N TYR A 65 7.77 -13.76 -5.75
CA TYR A 65 6.71 -13.53 -6.73
C TYR A 65 7.14 -12.53 -7.82
N ASN A 66 7.78 -11.44 -7.44
CA ASN A 66 8.28 -10.44 -8.39
C ASN A 66 9.41 -11.01 -9.27
N ASP A 67 10.27 -11.86 -8.73
CA ASP A 67 11.28 -12.59 -9.52
C ASP A 67 10.63 -13.50 -10.56
N PHE A 68 9.58 -14.24 -10.20
CA PHE A 68 8.84 -15.05 -11.17
C PHE A 68 8.16 -14.21 -12.25
N LEU A 69 7.62 -13.02 -11.91
CA LEU A 69 7.05 -12.11 -12.90
C LEU A 69 8.12 -11.57 -13.86
N ARG A 70 9.30 -11.20 -13.34
CA ARG A 70 10.45 -10.77 -14.15
C ARG A 70 10.90 -11.88 -15.10
N LEU A 71 11.06 -13.10 -14.58
CA LEU A 71 11.47 -14.26 -15.38
C LEU A 71 10.43 -14.60 -16.46
N LYS A 72 9.14 -14.64 -16.10
CA LYS A 72 8.06 -14.88 -17.06
C LYS A 72 8.13 -13.88 -18.21
N LYS A 73 8.28 -12.59 -17.91
CA LYS A 73 8.38 -11.54 -18.94
C LYS A 73 9.60 -11.78 -19.83
N TYR A 74 10.78 -12.00 -19.23
CA TYR A 74 12.00 -12.27 -19.98
C TYR A 74 11.86 -13.47 -20.93
N LEU A 75 11.28 -14.57 -20.46
CA LEU A 75 11.07 -15.77 -21.29
C LEU A 75 10.10 -15.50 -22.44
N LEU A 76 8.99 -14.78 -22.20
CA LEU A 76 8.06 -14.39 -23.26
C LEU A 76 8.74 -13.50 -24.31
N ASP A 77 9.53 -12.53 -23.88
CA ASP A 77 10.28 -11.65 -24.79
C ASP A 77 11.29 -12.44 -25.66
N LYS A 78 11.82 -13.57 -25.15
CA LYS A 78 12.75 -14.44 -25.89
C LYS A 78 12.07 -15.51 -26.75
N LEU A 79 10.81 -15.82 -26.51
CA LEU A 79 10.06 -16.86 -27.25
C LEU A 79 9.56 -16.39 -28.63
N PHE A 80 9.39 -15.08 -28.82
CA PHE A 80 8.87 -14.48 -30.06
C PHE A 80 9.94 -13.74 -30.88
N ILE A 81 11.21 -14.14 -30.73
CA ILE A 81 12.31 -13.80 -31.65
C ILE A 81 12.39 -14.86 -32.74
#